data_AF-A0A3B8LCN5-F1
#
_entry.id   AF-A0A3B8LCN5-F1
#
_cell.length_a   1.000
_cell.length_b   1.000
_cell.length_c   1.000
_cell.angle_alpha   90.00
_cell.angle_beta   90.00
_cell.angle_gamma   90.00
#
_symmetry.space_group_name_H-M   'P 1'
#
loop_
_entity.id
_entity.type
_entity.pdbx_description
1 polymer ?
#
loop_
_entity_poly.entity_id
_entity_poly.type
_entity_poly.pdbx_seq_one_letter_code
_entity_poly.pdbx_strand_id
1 'polypeptide(L)'
;MALFVVSSFFWLACASEEMIKAEIEKARACDKDEDCVSVAHLKCPFGCALYVHKDKKEHIEGLIKGYPSTCAYDCLQMEFAGCKDNLCTAQQKP
;
A
#
# COMPACT_ATOMS: atom_id res chain seq x y z
N MET A 1 42.83 -19.07 2.32
CA MET A 1 42.04 -17.87 2.68
C MET A 1 41.43 -17.33 1.40
N ALA A 2 40.15 -17.60 1.13
CA ALA A 2 39.44 -17.10 -0.05
C ALA A 2 38.33 -16.17 0.44
N LEU A 3 38.55 -14.87 0.25
CA LEU A 3 37.56 -13.82 0.44
C LEU A 3 36.64 -13.82 -0.79
N PHE A 4 35.47 -14.45 -0.69
CA PHE A 4 34.40 -14.24 -1.67
C PHE A 4 33.42 -13.24 -1.07
N VAL A 5 33.65 -11.99 -1.46
CA VAL A 5 32.75 -10.85 -1.30
C VAL A 5 31.50 -11.17 -2.12
N VAL A 6 30.51 -11.83 -1.53
CA VAL A 6 29.21 -12.01 -2.18
C VAL A 6 28.47 -10.69 -2.07
N SER A 7 28.80 -9.86 -3.06
CA SER A 7 28.18 -8.60 -3.44
C SER A 7 26.71 -8.57 -3.03
N SER A 8 26.42 -7.74 -2.03
CA SER A 8 25.08 -7.31 -1.68
C SER A 8 24.51 -6.54 -2.87
N PHE A 9 23.90 -7.26 -3.81
CA PHE A 9 22.96 -6.69 -4.77
C PHE A 9 21.69 -6.32 -4.00
N PHE A 10 21.78 -5.26 -3.21
CA PHE A 10 20.63 -4.48 -2.81
C PHE A 10 20.20 -3.73 -4.06
N TRP A 11 19.43 -4.41 -4.93
CA TRP A 11 18.70 -3.75 -5.99
C TRP A 11 17.77 -2.74 -5.33
N LEU A 12 18.23 -1.49 -5.29
CA LEU A 12 17.41 -0.32 -5.02
C LEU A 12 16.51 -0.14 -6.26
N ALA A 13 15.52 -1.02 -6.40
CA ALA A 13 14.47 -0.85 -7.38
C ALA A 13 13.68 0.39 -6.94
N CYS A 14 14.01 1.55 -7.50
CA CYS A 14 13.14 2.72 -7.39
C CYS A 14 11.78 2.34 -7.97
N ALA A 15 10.80 2.11 -7.09
CA ALA A 15 9.46 1.79 -7.51
C ALA A 15 8.86 2.98 -8.26
N SER A 16 8.48 2.77 -9.52
CA SER A 16 7.80 3.81 -10.31
C SER A 16 6.38 4.02 -9.80
N GLU A 17 5.84 5.22 -10.01
CA GLU A 17 4.47 5.55 -9.62
C GLU A 17 3.45 4.56 -10.18
N GLU A 18 3.56 4.20 -11.46
CA GLU A 18 2.64 3.25 -12.11
C GLU A 18 2.72 1.86 -11.50
N MET A 19 3.91 1.41 -11.12
CA MET A 19 4.08 0.12 -10.46
C MET A 19 3.42 0.13 -9.09
N ILE A 20 3.60 1.18 -8.30
CA ILE A 20 2.96 1.30 -6.99
C ILE A 20 1.44 1.34 -7.14
N LYS A 21 0.90 2.08 -8.11
CA LYS A 21 -0.55 2.09 -8.41
C LYS A 21 -1.08 0.71 -8.79
N ALA A 22 -0.35 -0.02 -9.63
CA ALA A 22 -0.73 -1.39 -10.02
C ALA A 22 -0.71 -2.36 -8.83
N GLU A 23 0.30 -2.27 -7.96
CA GLU A 23 0.38 -3.09 -6.74
C GLU A 23 -0.73 -2.74 -5.75
N ILE A 24 -1.06 -1.46 -5.60
CA ILE A 24 -2.21 -1.03 -4.80
C ILE A 24 -3.48 -1.68 -5.34
N GLU A 25 -3.78 -1.58 -6.63
CA GLU A 25 -5.01 -2.14 -7.20
C GLU A 25 -5.11 -3.66 -7.01
N LYS A 26 -4.00 -4.40 -7.17
CA LYS A 26 -3.96 -5.84 -6.86
C LYS A 26 -4.21 -6.12 -5.38
N ALA A 27 -3.69 -5.27 -4.51
CA ALA A 27 -3.82 -5.40 -3.07
C ALA A 27 -5.24 -5.12 -2.56
N ARG A 28 -6.17 -4.62 -3.38
CA ARG A 28 -7.55 -4.31 -2.97
C ARG A 28 -8.48 -5.51 -2.99
N ALA A 29 -8.10 -6.63 -3.60
CA ALA A 29 -8.97 -7.81 -3.67
C ALA A 29 -9.28 -8.38 -2.28
N CYS A 30 -10.53 -8.77 -2.04
CA CYS A 30 -10.98 -9.33 -0.76
C CYS A 30 -12.15 -10.31 -0.95
N ASP A 31 -12.34 -11.19 0.04
CA ASP A 31 -13.48 -12.11 0.10
C ASP A 31 -14.50 -11.73 1.20
N LYS A 32 -14.07 -11.04 2.27
CA LYS A 32 -14.90 -10.63 3.41
C LYS A 32 -14.39 -9.33 4.04
N ASP A 33 -15.24 -8.68 4.83
CA ASP A 33 -14.97 -7.37 5.43
C ASP A 33 -13.70 -7.36 6.30
N GLU A 34 -13.45 -8.42 7.08
CA GLU A 34 -12.32 -8.52 8.00
C GLU A 34 -10.97 -8.71 7.29
N ASP A 35 -10.98 -8.85 5.97
CA ASP A 35 -9.77 -8.88 5.17
C ASP A 35 -9.28 -7.47 4.84
N CYS A 36 -10.15 -6.47 4.89
CA CYS A 36 -9.81 -5.10 4.51
C CYS A 36 -9.30 -4.27 5.68
N VAL A 37 -8.23 -3.52 5.43
CA VAL A 37 -7.62 -2.60 6.40
C VAL A 37 -7.20 -1.29 5.73
N SER A 38 -7.15 -0.23 6.51
CA SER A 38 -6.64 1.07 6.06
C SER A 38 -5.11 1.13 6.10
N VAL A 39 -4.55 1.88 5.15
CA VAL A 39 -3.13 2.21 5.03
C VAL A 39 -2.85 3.55 5.72
N ALA A 40 -1.91 3.60 6.66
CA ALA A 40 -1.68 4.78 7.50
C ALA A 40 -0.78 5.85 6.84
N HIS A 41 0.10 5.44 5.92
CA HIS A 41 1.13 6.31 5.33
C HIS A 41 0.79 6.71 3.89
N LEU A 42 -0.25 7.53 3.74
CA LEU A 42 -0.71 7.98 2.43
C LEU A 42 0.17 9.12 1.90
N LYS A 43 0.56 9.04 0.63
CA LYS A 43 1.28 10.09 -0.10
C LYS A 43 0.65 10.33 -1.46
N CYS A 44 0.75 11.57 -1.95
CA CYS A 44 0.41 11.84 -3.35
C CYS A 44 1.43 11.11 -4.26
N PRO A 45 0.98 10.51 -5.38
CA PRO A 45 -0.36 10.59 -5.98
C PRO A 45 -1.21 9.31 -5.76
N PHE A 46 -0.99 8.58 -4.66
CA PHE A 46 -1.62 7.27 -4.44
C PHE A 46 -3.00 7.32 -3.79
N GLY A 47 -3.51 8.52 -3.50
CA GLY A 47 -4.84 8.71 -2.93
C GLY A 47 -4.84 8.91 -1.42
N CYS A 48 -6.00 9.30 -0.92
CA CYS A 48 -6.17 9.82 0.44
C CYS A 48 -6.94 8.92 1.40
N ALA A 49 -7.43 7.81 0.89
CA ALA A 49 -7.96 6.71 1.66
C ALA A 49 -7.68 5.45 0.84
N LEU A 50 -6.73 4.66 1.29
CA LEU A 50 -6.39 3.38 0.67
C LEU A 50 -6.79 2.26 1.61
N TYR A 51 -7.53 1.32 1.04
CA TYR A 51 -8.01 0.12 1.71
C TYR A 51 -7.49 -1.07 0.92
N VAL A 52 -6.76 -1.94 1.59
CA VAL A 52 -6.14 -3.10 0.98
C VAL A 52 -6.40 -4.32 1.84
N HIS A 53 -6.18 -5.49 1.27
CA HIS A 53 -6.16 -6.73 2.00
C HIS A 53 -5.04 -6.68 3.07
N LYS A 54 -5.35 -7.16 4.26
CA LYS A 54 -4.47 -7.09 5.45
C LYS A 54 -3.10 -7.72 5.25
N ASP A 55 -2.99 -8.75 4.42
CA ASP A 55 -1.72 -9.41 4.09
C ASP A 55 -0.81 -8.54 3.19
N LYS A 56 -1.36 -7.57 2.46
CA LYS A 56 -0.61 -6.66 1.58
C LYS A 56 -0.30 -5.32 2.24
N LYS A 57 -0.90 -5.02 3.40
CA LYS A 57 -0.78 -3.71 4.06
C LYS A 57 0.67 -3.25 4.19
N GLU A 58 1.51 -4.04 4.86
CA GLU A 58 2.90 -3.67 5.14
C GLU A 58 3.71 -3.47 3.85
N HIS A 59 3.45 -4.29 2.83
CA HIS A 59 4.10 -4.17 1.54
C HIS A 59 3.75 -2.84 0.84
N ILE A 60 2.47 -2.51 0.77
CA ILE A 60 1.99 -1.26 0.15
C ILE A 60 2.47 -0.04 0.95
N GLU A 61 2.44 -0.10 2.27
CA GLU A 61 3.00 0.95 3.13
C GLU A 61 4.49 1.18 2.87
N GLY A 62 5.26 0.10 2.70
CA GLY A 62 6.68 0.18 2.33
C GLY A 62 6.91 0.88 0.99
N LEU A 63 6.14 0.51 -0.04
CA LEU A 63 6.23 1.11 -1.37
C LEU A 63 5.92 2.62 -1.34
N ILE A 64 4.81 3.00 -0.69
CA ILE A 64 4.40 4.42 -0.60
C ILE A 64 5.39 5.22 0.24
N LYS A 65 5.85 4.67 1.38
CA LYS A 65 6.84 5.33 2.23
C LYS A 65 8.16 5.57 1.50
N GLY A 66 8.60 4.62 0.67
CA GLY A 66 9.80 4.74 -0.16
C GLY A 66 9.68 5.70 -1.33
N TYR A 67 8.45 6.05 -1.76
CA TYR A 67 8.25 6.94 -2.90
C TYR A 67 8.70 8.39 -2.59
N PRO A 68 9.57 8.98 -3.43
CA PRO A 68 10.04 10.35 -3.26
C PRO A 68 8.96 11.34 -3.68
N SER A 69 8.11 11.74 -2.73
CA SER A 69 7.08 12.76 -2.91
C SER A 69 7.13 13.76 -1.76
N THR A 70 7.04 15.05 -2.11
CA THR A 70 6.95 16.17 -1.15
C THR A 70 5.51 16.56 -0.85
N CYS A 71 4.53 15.91 -1.48
CA CYS A 71 3.12 16.17 -1.30
C CYS A 71 2.57 15.25 -0.21
N ALA A 72 2.12 15.87 0.88
CA ALA A 72 1.36 15.21 1.93
C ALA A 72 -0.12 15.55 1.72
N TYR A 73 -0.98 14.54 1.89
CA TYR A 73 -2.40 14.80 1.98
C TYR A 73 -2.80 15.13 3.42
N ASP A 74 -3.81 16.00 3.56
CA ASP A 74 -4.49 16.28 4.83
C ASP A 74 -5.95 15.79 4.71
N CYS A 75 -6.17 14.49 4.86
CA CYS A 75 -7.51 13.92 4.78
C CYS A 75 -7.92 13.23 6.06
N LEU A 76 -9.23 13.24 6.31
CA LEU A 76 -9.86 12.33 7.25
C LEU A 76 -9.73 10.89 6.73
N GLN A 77 -8.93 10.09 7.43
CA GLN A 77 -8.99 8.64 7.30
C GLN A 77 -10.33 8.18 7.90
N MET A 78 -11.18 7.58 7.07
CA MET A 78 -12.31 6.81 7.61
C MET A 78 -11.76 5.50 8.17
N GLU A 79 -12.05 5.22 9.43
CA GLU A 79 -11.54 4.05 10.16
C GLU A 79 -12.10 2.73 9.61
N PHE A 80 -13.27 2.76 8.97
CA PHE A 80 -13.98 1.55 8.57
C PHE A 80 -13.69 1.16 7.11
N ALA A 81 -13.00 0.03 6.96
CA ALA A 81 -12.80 -0.66 5.70
C ALA A 81 -13.73 -1.87 5.62
N GLY A 82 -14.19 -2.22 4.42
CA GLY A 82 -14.96 -3.45 4.20
C GLY A 82 -14.89 -3.89 2.75
N CYS A 83 -15.37 -5.09 2.49
CA CYS A 83 -15.28 -5.75 1.21
C CYS A 83 -16.59 -5.59 0.44
N LYS A 84 -16.54 -4.81 -0.64
CA LYS A 84 -17.69 -4.60 -1.52
C LYS A 84 -17.27 -4.89 -2.95
N ASP A 85 -18.08 -5.68 -3.65
CA ASP A 85 -17.80 -6.11 -5.03
C ASP A 85 -16.41 -6.78 -5.18
N ASN A 86 -15.98 -7.53 -4.15
CA ASN A 86 -14.65 -8.16 -4.01
C ASN A 86 -13.48 -7.17 -3.95
N LEU A 87 -13.75 -5.91 -3.61
CA LEU A 87 -12.75 -4.87 -3.43
C LEU A 87 -12.87 -4.21 -2.07
N CYS A 88 -11.72 -3.93 -1.46
CA CYS A 88 -11.65 -3.15 -0.24
C CYS A 88 -12.03 -1.70 -0.55
N THR A 89 -13.08 -1.23 0.13
CA THR A 89 -13.61 0.12 0.04
C THR A 89 -13.89 0.68 1.43
N ALA A 90 -14.02 2.00 1.53
CA ALA A 90 -14.53 2.61 2.75
C ALA A 90 -15.98 2.18 2.98
N GLN A 91 -16.32 1.90 4.22
CA GLN A 91 -17.70 1.63 4.64
C GLN A 91 -18.16 2.70 5.61
N GLN A 92 -19.44 3.06 5.54
CA GLN A 92 -20.08 3.84 6.59
C GLN A 92 -20.50 2.88 7.69
N LYS A 93 -20.11 3.17 8.94
CA LYS A 93 -20.54 2.41 10.10
C LYS A 93 -22.08 2.37 10.14
N PRO A 94 -22.73 1.21 10.39
CA PRO A 94 -24.17 1.15 10.59
C PRO A 94 -24.63 1.97 11.80
#